data_AF-A0A3A9EC44-F1
#
_entry.id   AF-A0A3A9EC44-F1
#
_cell.length_a   1.000
_cell.length_b   1.000
_cell.length_c   1.000
_cell.angle_alpha   90.00
_cell.angle_beta   90.00
_cell.angle_gamma   90.00
#
_symmetry.space_group_name_H-M   'P 1'
#
loop_
_entity.id
_entity.type
_entity.pdbx_description
1 polymer ?
#
loop_
_entity_poly.entity_id
_entity_poly.type
_entity_poly.pdbx_seq_one_letter_code
_entity_poly.pdbx_strand_id
1 'polypeptide(L)' 'MESITALNNGLIKFSGVLLFSSHDHQFVQTTANRIMEILPNGSLIDKITTYDEYLENDETARKRFVYTASLEEDEN' A
#
# COMPACT_ATOMS: atom_id res chain seq x y z
N MET A 1 4.93 -2.77 -20.60
CA MET A 1 5.45 -1.66 -19.75
C MET A 1 4.69 -0.35 -19.98
N GLU A 2 4.34 0.04 -21.21
CA GLU A 2 3.63 1.31 -21.44
C GLU A 2 2.23 1.40 -20.78
N SER A 3 1.47 0.30 -20.75
CA SER A 3 0.10 0.30 -20.20
C SER A 3 0.06 0.57 -18.69
N ILE A 4 1.09 0.16 -17.94
CA ILE A 4 1.17 0.36 -16.48
C ILE A 4 1.48 1.84 -16.19
N THR A 5 2.42 2.43 -16.93
CA THR A 5 2.75 3.85 -16.81
C THR A 5 1.57 4.74 -17.20
N ALA A 6 0.85 4.39 -18.27
CA ALA A 6 -0.34 5.11 -18.69
C ALA A 6 -1.45 5.06 -17.63
N LEU A 7 -1.67 3.89 -17.02
CA LEU A 7 -2.60 3.73 -15.90
C LEU A 7 -2.21 4.60 -14.71
N ASN A 8 -0.95 4.54 -14.28
CA ASN A 8 -0.48 5.28 -13.11
C ASN A 8 -0.64 6.81 -13.31
N ASN A 9 -0.24 7.32 -14.48
CA ASN A 9 -0.46 8.72 -14.86
C ASN A 9 -1.94 9.12 -14.92
N GLY A 10 -2.81 8.20 -15.33
CA GLY A 10 -4.26 8.39 -15.34
C GLY A 10 -4.83 8.50 -13.93
N LEU A 11 -4.39 7.63 -13.02
CA LEU A 11 -4.80 7.62 -11.61
C LEU A 11 -4.33 8.88 -10.87
N ILE A 12 -3.10 9.33 -11.12
CA ILE A 12 -2.57 10.58 -10.54
C ILE A 12 -3.40 11.80 -10.96
N LYS A 13 -3.94 11.82 -12.19
CA LYS A 13 -4.75 12.92 -12.71
C LYS A 13 -6.24 12.81 -12.37
N PHE A 14 -6.67 11.69 -11.78
CA PHE A 14 -8.05 11.48 -11.43
C PHE A 14 -8.46 12.39 -10.27
N SER A 15 -9.47 13.23 -10.49
CA SER A 15 -9.94 14.22 -9.49
C SER A 15 -10.90 13.64 -8.45
N GLY A 16 -11.24 12.35 -8.54
CA GLY A 16 -12.12 11.67 -7.60
C GLY A 16 -11.36 10.96 -6.49
N VAL A 17 -12.08 10.13 -5.73
CA VAL A 17 -11.50 9.27 -4.70
C VAL A 17 -11.17 7.92 -5.31
N LEU A 18 -9.92 7.47 -5.12
CA LEU A 18 -9.48 6.13 -5.47
C LEU A 18 -9.30 5.33 -4.18
N LEU A 19 -10.00 4.20 -4.07
CA LEU A 19 -9.78 3.21 -3.03
C LEU A 19 -9.27 1.93 -3.67
N PHE A 20 -8.11 1.46 -3.23
CA PHE A 20 -7.48 0.27 -3.77
C PHE A 20 -6.69 -0.47 -2.69
N SER A 21 -6.45 -1.75 -2.92
CA SER A 21 -5.49 -2.57 -2.19
C SER A 21 -4.47 -3.10 -3.20
N SER A 22 -3.19 -3.05 -2.87
CA SER A 22 -2.13 -3.58 -3.73
C SER A 22 -0.99 -4.12 -2.87
N HIS A 23 -0.35 -5.17 -3.37
CA HIS A 23 0.89 -5.72 -2.81
C HIS A 23 2.14 -5.09 -3.47
N ASP A 24 1.96 -4.39 -4.60
CA ASP A 24 3.05 -3.69 -5.29
C ASP A 24 3.41 -2.41 -4.56
N HIS A 25 4.58 -2.43 -3.92
CA HIS A 25 5.16 -1.31 -3.20
C HIS A 25 5.23 -0.03 -4.04
N GLN A 26 5.72 -0.11 -5.28
CA GLN A 26 5.91 1.06 -6.14
C GLN A 26 4.56 1.69 -6.51
N PHE A 27 3.54 0.87 -6.72
CA PHE A 27 2.19 1.34 -7.00
C PHE A 27 1.57 2.07 -5.80
N VAL A 28 1.63 1.46 -4.61
CA VAL A 28 1.10 2.07 -3.38
C VAL A 28 1.86 3.37 -3.09
N GLN A 29 3.19 3.35 -3.15
CA GLN A 29 4.02 4.52 -2.86
C GLN A 29 3.78 5.69 -3.82
N THR A 30 3.47 5.43 -5.09
CA THR A 30 3.27 6.51 -6.09
C THR A 30 1.83 7.01 -6.18
N THR A 31 0.85 6.21 -5.76
CA THR A 31 -0.58 6.51 -5.97
C THR A 31 -1.32 6.84 -4.66
N ALA A 32 -0.92 6.24 -3.54
CA ALA A 32 -1.59 6.43 -2.25
C ALA A 32 -1.07 7.68 -1.53
N ASN A 33 -1.99 8.43 -0.93
CA ASN A 33 -1.69 9.55 -0.04
C ASN A 33 -2.24 9.33 1.39
N ARG A 34 -2.85 8.16 1.62
CA ARG A 34 -3.43 7.74 2.89
C ARG A 34 -3.33 6.22 2.97
N ILE A 35 -2.84 5.72 4.09
CA ILE A 35 -2.73 4.30 4.38
C ILE A 35 -3.82 3.92 5.38
N MET A 36 -4.63 2.95 4.99
CA MET A 36 -5.64 2.31 5.83
C MET A 36 -5.25 0.86 6.03
N GLU A 37 -4.89 0.48 7.26
CA GLU A 37 -4.52 -0.89 7.60
C GLU A 37 -5.59 -1.50 8.52
N ILE A 38 -6.10 -2.66 8.12
CA ILE A 38 -7.02 -3.46 8.93
C ILE A 38 -6.18 -4.50 9.69
N LEU A 39 -6.15 -4.38 11.01
CA LEU A 39 -5.40 -5.28 11.87
C LEU A 39 -6.17 -6.59 12.12
N PRO A 40 -5.46 -7.70 12.45
CA PRO A 40 -6.10 -9.00 12.71
C PRO A 40 -7.12 -9.00 13.85
N ASN A 41 -7.03 -8.05 14.78
CA ASN A 41 -7.99 -7.87 15.87
C ASN A 41 -9.26 -7.08 15.45
N GLY A 42 -9.38 -6.72 14.17
CA GLY A 42 -10.50 -5.94 13.62
C GLY A 42 -10.37 -4.43 13.82
N SER A 43 -9.29 -3.93 14.41
CA SER A 43 -9.05 -2.48 14.53
C SER A 43 -8.51 -1.91 13.22
N LEU A 44 -8.84 -0.63 12.97
CA LEU A 44 -8.43 0.10 11.78
C LEU A 44 -7.36 1.15 12.15
N ILE A 45 -6.23 1.11 11.47
CA ILE A 45 -5.25 2.20 11.46
C ILE A 45 -5.48 3.03 10.22
N ASP A 46 -5.46 4.35 10.40
CA ASP A 46 -5.78 5.31 9.37
C ASP A 46 -4.83 6.50 9.48
N LYS A 47 -3.94 6.65 8.49
CA LYS A 47 -2.90 7.67 8.47
C LYS A 47 -2.81 8.34 7.11
N ILE A 48 -2.80 9.67 7.10
CA ILE A 48 -2.50 10.47 5.90
C ILE A 48 -0.98 10.61 5.80
N THR A 49 -0.36 9.74 5.01
CA THR A 49 1.09 9.62 4.87
C THR A 49 1.40 8.82 3.61
N THR A 50 2.63 8.88 3.13
CA THR A 50 3.11 7.99 2.08
C THR A 50 3.37 6.58 2.62
N TYR A 51 3.53 5.61 1.73
CA TYR A 51 3.75 4.22 2.15
C TYR A 51 5.11 4.04 2.84
N ASP A 52 6.16 4.65 2.31
CA ASP A 52 7.50 4.57 2.89
C ASP A 52 7.55 5.17 4.31
N GLU A 53 6.98 6.36 4.49
CA GLU A 53 6.87 7.01 5.80
C GLU A 53 6.03 6.20 6.78
N TYR A 54 4.96 5.56 6.30
CA TYR A 54 4.14 4.68 7.12
C TYR A 54 4.94 3.49 7.66
N LEU A 55 5.71 2.83 6.79
CA LEU A 55 6.59 1.72 7.15
C LEU A 55 7.75 2.17 8.06
N GLU A 56 8.26 3.38 7.89
CA GLU A 56 9.31 3.95 8.74
C GLU A 56 8.84 4.26 10.15
N ASN A 57 7.65 4.83 10.28
CA ASN A 57 7.11 5.27 11.56
C ASN A 57 6.47 4.13 12.38
N ASP A 58 6.28 2.95 11.79
CA ASP A 58 5.64 1.81 12.45
C ASP A 58 6.44 0.52 12.21
N GLU A 59 7.33 0.22 13.17
CA GLU A 59 8.12 -1.02 13.17
C GLU A 59 7.21 -2.27 13.10
N THR A 60 6.02 -2.18 13.68
CA THR A 60 5.04 -3.27 13.67
C THR A 60 4.40 -3.43 12.30
N ALA A 61 4.12 -2.34 11.59
CA ALA A 61 3.64 -2.37 10.21
C ALA A 61 4.69 -2.98 9.27
N ARG A 62 5.97 -2.63 9.44
CA ARG A 62 7.08 -3.29 8.73
C ARG A 62 7.13 -4.78 8.97
N LYS A 63 7.07 -5.22 10.24
CA LYS A 63 7.07 -6.65 10.58
C LYS A 63 5.88 -7.40 9.97
N ARG A 64 4.70 -6.78 9.95
CA ARG A 64 3.50 -7.36 9.32
C ARG A 64 3.66 -7.49 7.81
N PHE A 65 4.20 -6.46 7.15
CA PHE A 65 4.48 -6.52 5.71
C PHE A 65 5.47 -7.63 5.35
N VAL A 66 6.59 -7.74 6.08
CA VAL A 66 7.58 -8.81 5.86
C VAL A 66 6.97 -10.19 6.12
N TYR A 67 6.16 -10.33 7.17
CA TYR A 67 5.47 -11.59 7.47
C TYR A 67 4.52 -12.02 6.35
N THR A 68 3.68 -11.12 5.85
CA THR A 68 2.77 -11.41 4.72
C THR A 68 3.54 -11.81 3.47
N ALA A 69 4.62 -11.10 3.13
CA ALA A 69 5.47 -11.45 1.99
C ALA A 69 6.10 -12.85 2.13
N SER A 70 6.54 -13.23 3.35
CA SER A 70 7.13 -14.56 3.58
C SER A 70 6.12 -15.71 3.48
N LEU A 71 4.88 -15.50 3.92
CA LEU A 71 3.83 -16.53 3.78
C LEU A 71 3.47 -16.78 2.31
N GLU A 72 3.48 -15.74 1.48
CA GLU A 72 3.18 -15.84 0.06
C GLU A 72 4.30 -16.54 -0.72
N GLU A 73 5.58 -16.40 -0.30
CA GLU A 73 6.71 -17.16 -0.88
C GLU A 73 6.64 -18.65 -0.55
N ASP A 74 6.10 -19.02 0.62
CA ASP A 74 5.95 -20.42 1.04
C ASP A 74 4.73 -21.13 0.39
N GLU A 75 3.75 -20.37 -0.14
CA GLU A 75 2.53 -20.91 -0.78
C GLU A 75 2.64 -21.10 -2.31
N ASN A 76 3.77 -20.74 -2.92
CA ASN A 76 3.97 -20.76 -4.39
C ASN A 76 5.12 -21.69 -4.82
#